data_AF-A0A2A5WSK2-F1
#
_entry.id   AF-A0A2A5WSK2-F1
#
_cell.length_a   1.000
_cell.length_b   1.000
_cell.length_c   1.000
_cell.angle_alpha   90.00
_cell.angle_beta   90.00
_cell.angle_gamma   90.00
#
_symmetry.space_group_name_H-M   'P 1'
#
loop_
_entity.id
_entity.type
_entity.pdbx_description
1 polymer ?
#
loop_
_entity_poly.entity_id
_entity_poly.type
_entity_poly.pdbx_seq_one_letter_code
_entity_poly.pdbx_strand_id
1 'polypeptide(L)'
;MVVNNLRIGWLGTLAVAGCVFFSSVGRAVGDEMPSAGWWLTQPVMGQPVLTSVFGLADQAQIFGLAMARRRFSGLTFAGQGSHLSLLSDHYAGVDSRLFHPSGGLPADYQGGAIRYSGALAYVDVGGSRIISPGVGERHSWYGRISTDVFSSSLFRIEREDSVAAYAADIRAKIRDTTLTVRQIEAGSAYDRQVNLTLPFAFSTYPQAKLELKFHQGRSLRFPGSNSERIMLTLRGSFGRSPLLALAPDSKDGSSDSVRDVALLGAAAVAVALIASSGDADTDTASRWSGQHDAAWNALNDINPTSVSENIEYGSWVYRNTDATFSALSPVRGTVNSVNIGSPNQVPSGSVATASYHTHGGDDPLYDSENFSPTDLITDNLWKVDGYLATPSGAFKIHNYVTGEVSRLGTVAN
;
A
#
# COMPACT_ATOMS: atom_id res chain seq x y z
N MET A 1 20.72 40.05 24.69
CA MET A 1 19.47 40.07 23.91
C MET A 1 19.88 40.21 22.45
N VAL A 2 19.28 39.42 21.55
CA VAL A 2 19.65 39.16 20.14
C VAL A 2 20.82 38.18 19.97
N VAL A 3 20.50 36.91 19.73
CA VAL A 3 21.43 35.91 19.19
C VAL A 3 20.94 35.54 17.78
N ASN A 4 21.82 35.77 16.81
CA ASN A 4 21.58 35.69 15.37
C ASN A 4 21.20 34.29 14.86
N ASN A 5 20.10 34.26 14.10
CA ASN A 5 19.50 33.13 13.36
C ASN A 5 20.27 32.70 12.09
N LEU A 6 21.59 32.48 12.15
CA LEU A 6 22.38 32.33 10.91
C LEU A 6 23.29 31.09 10.78
N ARG A 7 23.05 30.00 11.52
CA ARG A 7 23.91 28.80 11.41
C ARG A 7 23.24 27.44 11.18
N ILE A 8 21.91 27.37 11.02
CA ILE A 8 21.23 26.08 10.74
C ILE A 8 21.01 25.84 9.22
N GLY A 9 21.02 26.88 8.40
CA GLY A 9 20.81 26.76 6.94
C GLY A 9 21.98 26.17 6.15
N TRP A 10 23.23 26.28 6.63
CA TRP A 10 24.42 25.93 5.83
C TRP A 10 24.75 24.43 5.79
N LEU A 11 24.30 23.64 6.78
CA LEU A 11 24.49 22.19 6.78
C LEU A 11 23.52 21.47 5.83
N GLY A 12 22.33 22.03 5.59
CA GLY A 12 21.39 21.52 4.59
C GLY A 12 21.89 21.73 3.15
N THR A 13 22.53 22.88 2.87
CA THR A 13 22.96 23.22 1.51
C THR A 13 24.20 22.44 1.04
N LEU A 14 25.11 22.05 1.95
CA LEU A 14 26.29 21.24 1.59
C LEU A 14 25.93 19.78 1.27
N ALA A 15 24.87 19.23 1.88
CA ALA A 15 24.34 17.91 1.54
C ALA A 15 23.62 17.93 0.18
N VAL A 16 22.89 19.01 -0.13
CA VAL A 16 22.19 19.17 -1.42
C VAL A 16 23.18 19.43 -2.58
N ALA A 17 24.24 20.21 -2.36
CA ALA A 17 25.22 20.54 -3.40
C ALA A 17 26.11 19.35 -3.80
N GLY A 18 26.35 18.38 -2.91
CA GLY A 18 27.08 17.15 -3.22
C GLY A 18 26.29 16.17 -4.10
N CYS A 19 24.95 16.22 -4.09
CA CYS A 19 24.10 15.26 -4.80
C CYS A 19 23.76 15.67 -6.24
N VAL A 20 23.89 16.96 -6.60
CA VAL A 20 23.67 17.39 -8.00
C VAL A 20 24.73 16.82 -8.95
N PHE A 21 25.87 16.36 -8.43
CA PHE A 21 26.95 15.78 -9.25
C PHE A 21 26.85 14.26 -9.48
N PHE A 22 25.86 13.55 -8.91
CA PHE A 22 25.68 12.11 -9.15
C PHE A 22 24.43 11.74 -9.96
N SER A 23 23.64 12.71 -10.41
CA SER A 23 22.40 12.45 -11.15
C SER A 23 22.56 12.24 -12.67
N SER A 24 23.76 11.96 -13.19
CA SER A 24 23.96 11.80 -14.65
C SER A 24 24.98 10.73 -15.04
N VAL A 25 24.90 9.54 -14.45
CA VAL A 25 25.50 8.35 -15.08
C VAL A 25 24.35 7.46 -15.53
N GLY A 26 23.98 7.58 -16.81
CA GLY A 26 23.01 6.71 -17.46
C GLY A 26 23.41 5.25 -17.28
N ARG A 27 22.46 4.41 -16.85
CA ARG A 27 22.63 2.96 -16.80
C ARG A 27 21.63 2.28 -17.72
N ALA A 28 22.13 1.24 -18.38
CA ALA A 28 21.48 0.53 -19.46
C ALA A 28 20.20 -0.18 -19.00
N VAL A 29 19.23 -0.21 -19.91
CA VAL A 29 18.00 -1.00 -19.85
C VAL A 29 18.39 -2.48 -19.75
N GLY A 30 18.08 -3.15 -18.63
CA GLY A 30 18.20 -4.61 -18.52
C GLY A 30 18.45 -5.21 -17.14
N ASP A 31 18.94 -4.44 -16.15
CA ASP A 31 19.14 -4.98 -14.80
C ASP A 31 17.85 -4.83 -13.97
N GLU A 32 17.15 -5.95 -13.74
CA GLU A 32 16.09 -6.02 -12.73
C GLU A 32 16.68 -5.60 -11.38
N MET A 33 16.17 -4.49 -10.83
CA MET A 33 16.49 -4.06 -9.47
C MET A 33 16.16 -5.22 -8.50
N PRO A 34 17.01 -5.50 -7.50
CA PRO A 34 16.59 -6.31 -6.37
C PRO A 34 15.32 -5.70 -5.77
N SER A 35 14.33 -6.52 -5.44
CA SER A 35 13.07 -6.09 -4.80
C SER A 35 13.27 -5.49 -3.39
N ALA A 36 14.50 -5.45 -2.89
CA ALA A 36 14.88 -4.91 -1.59
C ALA A 36 15.60 -3.56 -1.76
N GLY A 37 15.21 -2.56 -0.97
CA GLY A 37 15.82 -1.24 -0.98
C GLY A 37 17.34 -1.24 -0.73
N TRP A 38 18.03 -0.28 -1.33
CA TRP A 38 19.47 -0.08 -1.18
C TRP A 38 19.75 0.85 0.01
N TRP A 39 20.78 0.51 0.80
CA TRP A 39 21.24 1.31 1.94
C TRP A 39 22.74 1.60 1.81
N LEU A 40 23.12 2.82 2.16
CA LEU A 40 24.50 3.29 2.20
C LEU A 40 24.72 4.04 3.52
N THR A 41 25.78 3.67 4.24
CA THR A 41 26.24 4.39 5.44
C THR A 41 27.65 4.89 5.24
N GLN A 42 27.90 6.17 5.52
CA GLN A 42 29.22 6.78 5.38
C GLN A 42 29.61 7.56 6.64
N PRO A 43 30.78 7.30 7.26
CA PRO A 43 31.30 8.13 8.34
C PRO A 43 31.49 9.58 7.89
N VAL A 44 31.16 10.54 8.76
CA VAL A 44 31.38 11.95 8.46
C VAL A 44 32.85 12.29 8.67
N MET A 45 33.52 12.75 7.61
CA MET A 45 34.94 13.15 7.69
C MET A 45 35.19 14.18 8.80
N GLY A 46 36.18 13.89 9.65
CA GLY A 46 36.52 14.74 10.79
C GLY A 46 35.56 14.67 11.99
N GLN A 47 34.50 13.85 11.93
CA GLN A 47 33.52 13.67 12.99
C GLN A 47 33.25 12.16 13.21
N PRO A 48 34.14 11.43 13.91
CA PRO A 48 34.09 9.96 13.99
C PRO A 48 32.87 9.39 14.71
N VAL A 49 32.11 10.24 15.40
CA VAL A 49 30.88 9.87 16.13
C VAL A 49 29.66 9.95 15.21
N LEU A 50 29.79 10.60 14.04
CA LEU A 50 28.69 10.86 13.11
C LEU A 50 28.77 9.95 11.88
N THR A 51 27.61 9.45 11.45
CA THR A 51 27.46 8.61 10.26
C THR A 51 26.27 9.09 9.46
N SER A 52 26.49 9.40 8.19
CA SER A 52 25.41 9.68 7.23
C SER A 52 24.77 8.36 6.78
N VAL A 53 23.46 8.35 6.68
CA VAL A 53 22.66 7.20 6.25
C VAL A 53 21.84 7.60 5.04
N PHE A 54 21.82 6.75 4.04
CA PHE A 54 21.01 6.92 2.84
C PHE A 54 20.31 5.62 2.50
N GLY A 55 19.03 5.70 2.20
CA GLY A 55 18.18 4.58 1.78
C GLY A 55 17.39 4.94 0.52
N LEU A 56 17.35 4.04 -0.46
CA LEU A 56 16.54 4.19 -1.68
C LEU A 56 15.79 2.91 -2.00
N ALA A 57 14.50 3.01 -2.32
CA ALA A 57 13.74 1.92 -2.93
C ALA A 57 12.66 2.49 -3.84
N ASP A 58 12.73 2.19 -5.14
CA ASP A 58 11.80 2.71 -6.14
C ASP A 58 11.65 4.25 -6.05
N GLN A 59 10.51 4.75 -5.56
CA GLN A 59 10.25 6.19 -5.35
C GLN A 59 10.53 6.70 -3.93
N ALA A 60 10.87 5.83 -2.98
CA ALA A 60 11.16 6.19 -1.60
C ALA A 60 12.65 6.54 -1.40
N GLN A 61 12.90 7.68 -0.75
CA GLN A 61 14.24 8.12 -0.37
C GLN A 61 14.32 8.50 1.11
N ILE A 62 15.29 7.96 1.83
CA ILE A 62 15.57 8.31 3.23
C ILE A 62 16.98 8.86 3.33
N PHE A 63 17.12 9.99 3.99
CA PHE A 63 18.40 10.57 4.38
C PHE A 63 18.42 10.71 5.89
N GLY A 64 19.54 10.36 6.51
CA GLY A 64 19.67 10.48 7.96
C GLY A 64 21.08 10.83 8.40
N LEU A 65 21.15 11.40 9.59
CA LEU A 65 22.38 11.62 10.33
C LEU A 65 22.28 10.86 11.64
N ALA A 66 23.24 9.99 11.85
CA ALA A 66 23.34 9.18 13.04
C ALA A 66 24.52 9.60 13.90
N MET A 67 24.36 9.43 15.20
CA MET A 67 25.38 9.66 16.21
C MET A 67 25.49 8.44 17.09
N ALA A 68 26.67 7.85 17.23
CA ALA A 68 26.88 6.68 18.08
C ALA A 68 27.91 6.95 19.18
N ARG A 69 27.52 6.79 20.45
CA ARG A 69 28.41 6.97 21.61
C ARG A 69 28.16 5.92 22.69
N ARG A 70 29.14 5.03 22.88
CA ARG A 70 29.13 3.94 23.87
C ARG A 70 27.89 3.05 23.74
N ARG A 71 26.88 3.28 24.58
CA ARG A 71 25.64 2.51 24.65
C ARG A 71 24.45 3.21 24.00
N PHE A 72 24.64 4.42 23.49
CA PHE A 72 23.56 5.19 22.87
C PHE A 72 23.88 5.42 21.40
N SER A 73 22.92 5.13 20.54
CA SER A 73 22.95 5.56 19.14
C SER A 73 21.69 6.38 18.87
N GLY A 74 21.84 7.56 18.29
CA GLY A 74 20.73 8.40 17.84
C GLY A 74 20.72 8.44 16.32
N LEU A 75 19.54 8.57 15.74
CA LEU A 75 19.32 8.82 14.32
C LEU A 75 18.27 9.91 14.18
N THR A 76 18.54 10.88 13.32
CA THR A 76 17.49 11.74 12.74
C THR A 76 17.41 11.43 11.26
N PHE A 77 16.20 11.33 10.72
CA PHE A 77 15.99 11.06 9.31
C PHE A 77 14.90 11.95 8.73
N ALA A 78 15.01 12.21 7.43
CA ALA A 78 13.98 12.83 6.62
C ALA A 78 13.94 12.13 5.26
N GLY A 79 12.87 12.32 4.53
CA GLY A 79 12.71 11.68 3.25
C GLY A 79 11.40 12.01 2.58
N GLN A 80 11.29 11.56 1.35
CA GLN A 80 10.09 11.73 0.53
C GLN A 80 9.84 10.47 -0.29
N GLY A 81 8.59 10.27 -0.72
CA GLY A 81 8.24 9.23 -1.69
C GLY A 81 7.03 8.40 -1.30
N SER A 82 6.79 7.32 -2.05
CA SER A 82 5.72 6.34 -1.85
C SER A 82 6.33 4.94 -1.66
N HIS A 83 5.52 3.94 -1.24
CA HIS A 83 5.96 2.55 -1.14
C HIS A 83 7.17 2.26 -0.21
N LEU A 84 7.28 3.01 0.89
CA LEU A 84 8.32 2.85 1.92
C LEU A 84 8.48 1.45 2.52
N SER A 85 7.47 0.58 2.40
CA SER A 85 7.58 -0.83 2.81
C SER A 85 8.68 -1.59 2.05
N LEU A 86 9.13 -1.12 0.88
CA LEU A 86 10.23 -1.74 0.14
C LEU A 86 11.61 -1.51 0.78
N LEU A 87 11.72 -0.50 1.64
CA LEU A 87 12.93 -0.24 2.42
C LEU A 87 13.06 -1.16 3.63
N SER A 88 12.01 -1.91 4.00
CA SER A 88 11.96 -2.68 5.25
C SER A 88 11.10 -3.94 5.15
N ASP A 89 11.68 -5.11 5.46
CA ASP A 89 10.98 -6.39 5.46
C ASP A 89 9.89 -6.52 6.53
N HIS A 90 9.78 -5.58 7.46
CA HIS A 90 8.82 -5.61 8.58
C HIS A 90 7.36 -5.73 8.09
N TYR A 91 7.03 -5.16 6.93
CA TYR A 91 5.67 -5.14 6.40
C TYR A 91 5.59 -5.45 4.90
N ALA A 92 6.62 -6.11 4.37
CA ALA A 92 6.59 -6.63 3.00
C ALA A 92 5.43 -7.64 2.85
N GLY A 93 4.51 -7.38 1.92
CA GLY A 93 3.37 -8.24 1.61
C GLY A 93 2.14 -8.07 2.52
N VAL A 94 2.03 -6.96 3.25
CA VAL A 94 0.75 -6.52 3.83
C VAL A 94 -0.23 -6.19 2.71
N ASP A 95 -1.47 -6.70 2.79
CA ASP A 95 -2.51 -6.33 1.83
C ASP A 95 -3.04 -4.93 2.19
N SER A 96 -2.42 -3.92 1.61
CA SER A 96 -2.76 -2.52 1.89
C SER A 96 -4.24 -2.24 1.60
N ARG A 97 -4.87 -2.97 0.66
CA ARG A 97 -6.28 -2.78 0.29
C ARG A 97 -7.23 -2.98 1.47
N LEU A 98 -6.85 -3.69 2.53
CA LEU A 98 -7.69 -3.83 3.72
C LEU A 98 -7.90 -2.50 4.46
N PHE A 99 -7.02 -1.53 4.24
CA PHE A 99 -7.02 -0.23 4.90
C PHE A 99 -7.51 0.87 3.94
N HIS A 100 -7.33 2.14 4.30
CA HIS A 100 -7.49 3.29 3.39
C HIS A 100 -6.15 3.75 2.79
N PRO A 101 -5.24 2.85 2.36
CA PRO A 101 -3.82 3.15 2.24
C PRO A 101 -3.54 4.28 1.25
N SER A 102 -2.96 5.37 1.75
CA SER A 102 -2.22 6.33 0.96
C SER A 102 -0.83 5.80 0.58
N GLY A 103 -0.60 4.49 0.61
CA GLY A 103 0.71 3.86 0.41
C GLY A 103 1.36 4.18 -0.94
N GLY A 104 0.54 4.48 -1.94
CA GLY A 104 0.97 4.95 -3.26
C GLY A 104 1.02 6.47 -3.41
N LEU A 105 0.53 7.25 -2.43
CA LEU A 105 0.67 8.70 -2.47
C LEU A 105 2.08 9.10 -2.07
N PRO A 106 2.68 10.10 -2.75
CA PRO A 106 3.93 10.68 -2.29
C PRO A 106 3.71 11.30 -0.90
N ALA A 107 4.66 11.06 -0.01
CA ALA A 107 4.65 11.55 1.35
C ALA A 107 5.99 12.18 1.71
N ASP A 108 5.94 13.26 2.47
CA ASP A 108 7.09 13.83 3.16
C ASP A 108 7.11 13.31 4.58
N TYR A 109 8.28 12.90 5.04
CA TYR A 109 8.44 12.42 6.41
C TYR A 109 9.74 12.85 7.02
N GLN A 110 9.70 13.01 8.33
CA GLN A 110 10.85 13.32 9.15
C GLN A 110 10.69 12.68 10.51
N GLY A 111 11.78 12.29 11.15
CA GLY A 111 11.72 11.62 12.42
C GLY A 111 13.07 11.42 13.06
N GLY A 112 13.05 10.69 14.14
CA GLY A 112 14.26 10.27 14.80
C GLY A 112 14.01 9.15 15.78
N ALA A 113 15.10 8.50 16.16
CA ALA A 113 15.08 7.42 17.12
C ALA A 113 16.37 7.39 17.92
N ILE A 114 16.26 6.78 19.09
CA ILE A 114 17.36 6.52 20.01
C ILE A 114 17.36 5.03 20.32
N ARG A 115 18.53 4.41 20.18
CA ARG A 115 18.85 3.06 20.61
C ARG A 115 19.67 3.11 21.88
N TYR A 116 19.29 2.31 22.86
CA TYR A 116 20.10 1.93 24.00
C TYR A 116 20.60 0.49 23.84
N SER A 117 21.91 0.30 23.82
CA SER A 117 22.58 -1.00 23.74
C SER A 117 22.98 -1.48 25.13
N GLY A 118 22.18 -2.36 25.71
CA GLY A 118 22.47 -3.09 26.93
C GLY A 118 23.34 -4.33 26.68
N ALA A 119 23.71 -5.04 27.75
CA ALA A 119 24.53 -6.24 27.64
C ALA A 119 23.78 -7.46 27.07
N LEU A 120 22.45 -7.48 27.21
CA LEU A 120 21.60 -8.62 26.83
C LEU A 120 20.50 -8.24 25.83
N ALA A 121 20.28 -6.94 25.62
CA ALA A 121 19.20 -6.44 24.80
C ALA A 121 19.49 -5.02 24.29
N TYR A 122 18.88 -4.70 23.17
CA TYR A 122 18.78 -3.38 22.59
C TYR A 122 17.35 -2.87 22.77
N VAL A 123 17.21 -1.59 23.11
CA VAL A 123 15.92 -0.91 23.20
C VAL A 123 15.95 0.29 22.27
N ASP A 124 15.01 0.34 21.33
CA ASP A 124 14.81 1.45 20.42
C ASP A 124 13.53 2.18 20.77
N VAL A 125 13.57 3.51 20.74
CA VAL A 125 12.37 4.35 20.80
C VAL A 125 12.52 5.45 19.77
N GLY A 126 11.46 5.73 19.02
CA GLY A 126 11.47 6.79 18.03
C GLY A 126 10.09 7.28 17.67
N GLY A 127 10.09 8.30 16.83
CA GLY A 127 8.88 8.81 16.23
C GLY A 127 9.14 9.52 14.92
N SER A 128 8.07 9.68 14.13
CA SER A 128 8.10 10.37 12.86
C SER A 128 6.83 11.18 12.63
N ARG A 129 6.99 12.27 11.89
CA ARG A 129 5.93 13.11 11.34
C ARG A 129 5.81 12.80 9.85
N ILE A 130 4.59 12.66 9.37
CA ILE A 130 4.30 12.20 8.01
C ILE A 130 3.18 13.06 7.42
N ILE A 131 3.44 13.62 6.24
CA ILE A 131 2.54 14.53 5.52
C ILE A 131 2.34 13.98 4.12
N SER A 132 1.08 13.86 3.67
CA SER A 132 0.77 13.49 2.28
C SER A 132 -0.39 14.34 1.78
N PRO A 133 -0.47 14.65 0.48
CA PRO A 133 -1.59 15.40 -0.08
C PRO A 133 -2.94 14.72 0.20
N GLY A 134 -3.94 15.50 0.63
CA GLY A 134 -5.29 15.00 0.90
C GLY A 134 -5.42 14.08 2.11
N VAL A 135 -4.34 13.87 2.87
CA VAL A 135 -4.33 13.09 4.10
C VAL A 135 -3.79 13.96 5.22
N GLY A 136 -4.54 14.06 6.32
CA GLY A 136 -4.11 14.82 7.50
C GLY A 136 -2.71 14.42 8.00
N GLU A 137 -2.10 15.31 8.77
CA GLU A 137 -0.82 15.05 9.41
C GLU A 137 -0.89 13.82 10.32
N ARG A 138 0.15 12.99 10.27
CA ARG A 138 0.26 11.78 11.10
C ARG A 138 1.54 11.80 11.91
N HIS A 139 1.43 11.38 13.16
CA HIS A 139 2.55 11.15 14.06
C HIS A 139 2.65 9.67 14.36
N SER A 140 3.79 9.06 14.05
CA SER A 140 4.07 7.67 14.40
C SER A 140 5.02 7.63 15.59
N TRP A 141 4.72 6.78 16.55
CA TRP A 141 5.57 6.45 17.69
C TRP A 141 5.88 4.98 17.62
N TYR A 142 7.14 4.61 17.84
CA TYR A 142 7.54 3.22 17.81
C TYR A 142 8.56 2.90 18.90
N GLY A 143 8.47 1.67 19.38
CA GLY A 143 9.39 1.11 20.35
C GLY A 143 9.76 -0.32 19.96
N ARG A 144 11.02 -0.69 20.15
CA ARG A 144 11.48 -2.07 19.94
C ARG A 144 12.35 -2.52 21.09
N ILE A 145 12.18 -3.77 21.49
CA ILE A 145 13.14 -4.51 22.29
C ILE A 145 13.69 -5.66 21.46
N SER A 146 15.01 -5.86 21.44
CA SER A 146 15.66 -6.88 20.64
C SER A 146 16.80 -7.55 21.41
N THR A 147 16.94 -8.85 21.24
CA THR A 147 18.07 -9.69 21.65
C THR A 147 18.53 -10.51 20.44
N ASP A 148 19.49 -11.40 20.62
CA ASP A 148 19.99 -12.27 19.54
C ASP A 148 18.93 -13.30 19.07
N VAL A 149 17.94 -13.60 19.91
CA VAL A 149 16.93 -14.64 19.68
C VAL A 149 15.50 -14.13 19.69
N PHE A 150 15.27 -12.88 20.08
CA PHE A 150 13.93 -12.33 20.21
C PHE A 150 13.90 -10.86 19.81
N SER A 151 12.88 -10.42 19.10
CA SER A 151 12.60 -9.00 18.92
C SER A 151 11.12 -8.74 18.95
N SER A 152 10.71 -7.65 19.60
CA SER A 152 9.34 -7.17 19.61
C SER A 152 9.34 -5.69 19.31
N SER A 153 8.56 -5.29 18.31
CA SER A 153 8.37 -3.91 17.90
C SER A 153 6.90 -3.55 18.01
N LEU A 154 6.60 -2.36 18.54
CA LEU A 154 5.25 -1.81 18.66
C LEU A 154 5.24 -0.44 17.98
N PHE A 155 4.15 -0.15 17.29
CA PHE A 155 3.94 1.09 16.57
C PHE A 155 2.55 1.62 16.94
N ARG A 156 2.47 2.93 17.18
CA ARG A 156 1.22 3.67 17.38
C ARG A 156 1.22 4.86 16.46
N ILE A 157 0.17 5.02 15.68
CA ILE A 157 0.03 6.09 14.71
C ILE A 157 -1.15 6.96 15.12
N GLU A 158 -0.90 8.24 15.32
CA GLU A 158 -1.83 9.26 15.76
C GLU A 158 -2.12 10.25 14.63
N ARG A 159 -3.33 10.80 14.65
CA ARG A 159 -3.80 11.95 13.88
C ARG A 159 -4.23 13.05 14.86
N GLU A 160 -4.55 14.24 14.34
CA GLU A 160 -4.98 15.38 15.16
C GLU A 160 -6.11 15.04 16.15
N ASP A 161 -7.06 14.18 15.74
CA ASP A 161 -8.27 13.92 16.52
C ASP A 161 -8.31 12.55 17.23
N SER A 162 -7.47 11.59 16.83
CA SER A 162 -7.55 10.21 17.33
C SER A 162 -6.33 9.34 17.03
N VAL A 163 -6.31 8.12 17.59
CA VAL A 163 -5.34 7.10 17.20
C VAL A 163 -5.83 6.41 15.92
N ALA A 164 -5.02 6.48 14.87
CA ALA A 164 -5.37 5.99 13.55
C ALA A 164 -5.03 4.52 13.34
N ALA A 165 -3.90 4.05 13.90
CA ALA A 165 -3.48 2.65 13.75
C ALA A 165 -2.52 2.19 14.86
N TYR A 166 -2.51 0.89 15.08
CA TYR A 166 -1.51 0.18 15.87
C TYR A 166 -0.86 -0.91 15.01
N ALA A 167 0.41 -1.17 15.25
CA ALA A 167 1.05 -2.36 14.70
C ALA A 167 2.01 -3.02 15.69
N ALA A 168 2.17 -4.33 15.54
CA ALA A 168 3.09 -5.14 16.32
C ALA A 168 3.82 -6.12 15.41
N ASP A 169 5.13 -6.27 15.62
CA ASP A 169 5.97 -7.29 14.98
C ASP A 169 6.78 -8.00 16.07
N ILE A 170 6.53 -9.29 16.22
CA ILE A 170 7.23 -10.17 17.16
C ILE A 170 7.97 -11.22 16.35
N ARG A 171 9.27 -11.35 16.59
CA ARG A 171 10.12 -12.38 16.01
C ARG A 171 10.81 -13.14 17.12
N ALA A 172 10.74 -14.46 17.08
CA ALA A 172 11.45 -15.34 17.98
C ALA A 172 12.23 -16.38 17.16
N LYS A 173 13.49 -16.59 17.53
CA LYS A 173 14.39 -17.57 16.94
C LYS A 173 14.73 -18.63 17.98
N ILE A 174 14.40 -19.88 17.69
CA ILE A 174 14.75 -21.03 18.52
C ILE A 174 15.57 -21.96 17.64
N ARG A 175 16.89 -22.04 17.91
CA ARG A 175 17.86 -22.72 17.05
C ARG A 175 17.79 -22.15 15.62
N ASP A 176 17.48 -22.97 14.64
CA ASP A 176 17.35 -22.60 13.22
C ASP A 176 15.91 -22.32 12.80
N THR A 177 14.94 -22.44 13.72
CA THR A 177 13.53 -22.11 13.49
C THR A 177 13.27 -20.66 13.84
N THR A 178 12.52 -19.96 12.99
CA THR A 178 12.08 -18.58 13.24
C THR A 178 10.56 -18.50 13.19
N LEU A 179 9.96 -17.95 14.24
CA LEU A 179 8.55 -17.57 14.29
C LEU A 179 8.46 -16.04 14.16
N THR A 180 7.63 -15.56 13.24
CA THR A 180 7.30 -14.14 13.11
C THR A 180 5.79 -13.97 13.20
N VAL A 181 5.33 -13.12 14.10
CA VAL A 181 3.94 -12.72 14.25
C VAL A 181 3.85 -11.24 13.97
N ARG A 182 2.96 -10.85 13.06
CA ARG A 182 2.71 -9.46 12.68
C ARG A 182 1.24 -9.15 12.75
N GLN A 183 0.96 -7.93 13.17
CA GLN A 183 -0.40 -7.43 13.29
C GLN A 183 -0.42 -5.94 12.99
N ILE A 184 -1.38 -5.52 12.19
CA ILE A 184 -1.73 -4.12 11.97
C ILE A 184 -3.23 -4.00 12.22
N GLU A 185 -3.64 -2.99 12.99
CA GLU A 185 -5.04 -2.66 13.26
C GLU A 185 -5.26 -1.17 13.01
N ALA A 186 -6.34 -0.82 12.32
CA ALA A 186 -6.75 0.56 12.08
C ALA A 186 -8.29 0.64 12.09
N GLY A 187 -8.86 1.17 13.19
CA GLY A 187 -10.29 1.09 13.44
C GLY A 187 -10.78 -0.36 13.43
N SER A 188 -11.81 -0.64 12.64
CA SER A 188 -12.34 -1.99 12.42
C SER A 188 -11.55 -2.87 11.43
N ALA A 189 -10.57 -2.32 10.71
CA ALA A 189 -9.74 -3.06 9.76
C ALA A 189 -8.49 -3.67 10.42
N TYR A 190 -8.11 -4.89 10.03
CA TYR A 190 -6.90 -5.54 10.52
C TYR A 190 -6.23 -6.47 9.50
N ASP A 191 -4.92 -6.61 9.63
CA ASP A 191 -4.08 -7.58 8.92
C ASP A 191 -3.23 -8.34 9.95
N ARG A 192 -3.37 -9.67 9.99
CA ARG A 192 -2.67 -10.55 10.92
C ARG A 192 -1.91 -11.62 10.16
N GLN A 193 -0.63 -11.76 10.44
CA GLN A 193 0.25 -12.71 9.76
C GLN A 193 1.05 -13.50 10.79
N VAL A 194 1.10 -14.82 10.60
CA VAL A 194 1.98 -15.72 11.36
C VAL A 194 2.83 -16.46 10.35
N ASN A 195 4.14 -16.26 10.39
CA ASN A 195 5.10 -16.94 9.54
C ASN A 195 6.03 -17.81 10.39
N LEU A 196 6.06 -19.11 10.08
CA LEU A 196 6.95 -20.09 10.68
C LEU A 196 7.97 -20.55 9.62
N THR A 197 9.23 -20.22 9.84
CA THR A 197 10.35 -20.67 9.00
C THR A 197 11.07 -21.81 9.70
N LEU A 198 11.03 -22.98 9.09
CA LEU A 198 11.70 -24.20 9.55
C LEU A 198 12.93 -24.48 8.67
N PRO A 199 14.07 -24.84 9.26
CA PRO A 199 15.19 -25.38 8.51
C PRO A 199 14.77 -26.76 7.98
N PHE A 200 15.05 -27.05 6.72
CA PHE A 200 14.83 -28.39 6.19
C PHE A 200 16.00 -28.80 5.32
N ALA A 201 16.80 -29.74 5.80
CA ALA A 201 17.96 -30.24 5.05
C ALA A 201 17.54 -31.44 4.18
N PHE A 202 17.61 -31.28 2.87
CA PHE A 202 17.62 -32.43 1.96
C PHE A 202 19.06 -32.90 1.77
N SER A 203 19.27 -34.19 1.50
CA SER A 203 20.59 -34.75 1.14
C SER A 203 21.30 -33.98 0.01
N THR A 204 20.52 -33.37 -0.89
CA THR A 204 21.00 -32.62 -2.05
C THR A 204 21.00 -31.10 -1.83
N TYR A 205 20.29 -30.61 -0.81
CA TYR A 205 20.08 -29.18 -0.54
C TYR A 205 20.19 -28.88 0.96
N PRO A 206 21.43 -28.78 1.49
CA PRO A 206 21.66 -28.61 2.93
C PRO A 206 21.22 -27.25 3.48
N GLN A 207 20.86 -26.29 2.62
CA GLN A 207 20.40 -24.94 3.01
C GLN A 207 18.94 -24.66 2.64
N ALA A 208 18.14 -25.68 2.32
CA ALA A 208 16.72 -25.45 2.06
C ALA A 208 15.98 -25.04 3.36
N LYS A 209 14.98 -24.20 3.18
CA LYS A 209 14.10 -23.66 4.22
C LYS A 209 12.66 -23.87 3.78
N LEU A 210 11.86 -24.33 4.72
CA LEU A 210 10.41 -24.41 4.55
C LEU A 210 9.78 -23.24 5.31
N GLU A 211 8.93 -22.48 4.64
CA GLU A 211 8.18 -21.36 5.21
C GLU A 211 6.70 -21.69 5.16
N LEU A 212 6.03 -21.58 6.32
CA LEU A 212 4.60 -21.72 6.45
C LEU A 212 4.02 -20.39 6.94
N LYS A 213 3.21 -19.75 6.10
CA LYS A 213 2.58 -18.46 6.39
C LYS A 213 1.07 -18.62 6.50
N PHE A 214 0.52 -18.25 7.64
CA PHE A 214 -0.90 -18.00 7.85
C PHE A 214 -1.15 -16.50 7.76
N HIS A 215 -2.19 -16.12 7.02
CA HIS A 215 -2.57 -14.74 6.82
C HIS A 215 -4.09 -14.62 6.96
N GLN A 216 -4.50 -13.67 7.80
CA GLN A 216 -5.90 -13.33 8.00
C GLN A 216 -6.05 -11.81 7.93
N GLY A 217 -6.84 -11.34 6.98
CA GLY A 217 -7.15 -9.94 6.79
C GLY A 217 -8.66 -9.69 6.78
N ARG A 218 -9.09 -8.59 7.40
CA ARG A 218 -10.50 -8.16 7.41
C ARG A 218 -10.60 -6.65 7.31
N SER A 219 -11.66 -6.19 6.65
CA SER A 219 -12.03 -4.79 6.56
C SER A 219 -13.54 -4.64 6.44
N LEU A 220 -14.16 -3.74 7.20
CA LEU A 220 -15.58 -3.42 7.05
C LEU A 220 -15.87 -2.63 5.76
N ARG A 221 -14.85 -2.01 5.17
CA ARG A 221 -14.91 -1.27 3.91
C ARG A 221 -15.25 -2.15 2.71
N PHE A 222 -14.96 -3.45 2.81
CA PHE A 222 -15.14 -4.39 1.72
C PHE A 222 -15.94 -5.60 2.21
N PRO A 223 -17.28 -5.53 2.12
CA PRO A 223 -18.12 -6.70 2.34
C PRO A 223 -17.65 -7.85 1.44
N GLY A 224 -17.11 -8.92 2.02
CA GLY A 224 -16.58 -10.08 1.29
C GLY A 224 -15.06 -10.13 1.05
N SER A 225 -14.27 -9.13 1.47
CA SER A 225 -12.79 -9.16 1.32
C SER A 225 -12.05 -9.92 2.41
N ASN A 226 -12.77 -10.56 3.34
CA ASN A 226 -12.17 -11.41 4.37
C ASN A 226 -11.22 -12.39 3.68
N SER A 227 -9.93 -12.20 3.88
CA SER A 227 -8.90 -12.97 3.21
C SER A 227 -8.26 -13.86 4.25
N GLU A 228 -8.62 -15.13 4.21
CA GLU A 228 -7.92 -16.17 4.95
C GLU A 228 -7.08 -16.96 3.95
N ARG A 229 -5.77 -16.96 4.17
CA ARG A 229 -4.81 -17.61 3.29
C ARG A 229 -3.82 -18.43 4.11
N ILE A 230 -3.59 -19.65 3.65
CA ILE A 230 -2.51 -20.51 4.12
C ILE A 230 -1.57 -20.69 2.94
N MET A 231 -0.31 -20.30 3.13
CA MET A 231 0.71 -20.41 2.09
C MET A 231 1.86 -21.27 2.61
N LEU A 232 2.21 -22.29 1.82
CA LEU A 232 3.41 -23.08 2.00
C LEU A 232 4.43 -22.66 0.95
N THR A 233 5.64 -22.30 1.37
CA THR A 233 6.71 -21.87 0.47
C THR A 233 7.99 -22.64 0.77
N LEU A 234 8.59 -23.23 -0.25
CA LEU A 234 9.90 -23.86 -0.16
C LEU A 234 10.95 -22.93 -0.78
N ARG A 235 11.93 -22.49 0.01
CA ARG A 235 13.04 -21.65 -0.45
C ARG A 235 14.36 -22.40 -0.28
N GLY A 236 15.23 -22.39 -1.27
CA GLY A 236 16.54 -23.05 -1.20
C GLY A 236 17.43 -22.68 -2.37
N SER A 237 18.74 -22.93 -2.24
CA SER A 237 19.65 -22.90 -3.38
C SER A 237 19.52 -24.21 -4.13
N PHE A 238 18.84 -24.19 -5.27
CA PHE A 238 18.60 -25.37 -6.10
C PHE A 238 19.64 -25.47 -7.22
N GLY A 239 20.90 -25.74 -6.85
CA GLY A 239 22.00 -25.93 -7.82
C GLY A 239 23.40 -25.75 -7.21
N ARG A 240 24.44 -26.23 -7.91
CA ARG A 240 25.84 -25.87 -7.61
C ARG A 240 26.11 -24.47 -8.17
N SER A 241 25.98 -23.43 -7.35
CA SER A 241 26.45 -22.10 -7.73
C SER A 241 27.99 -22.03 -7.60
N PRO A 242 28.72 -21.50 -8.60
CA PRO A 242 30.13 -21.19 -8.45
C PRO A 242 30.27 -20.05 -7.43
N LEU A 243 31.18 -20.25 -6.47
CA LEU A 243 31.61 -19.26 -5.50
C LEU A 243 32.13 -18.01 -6.23
N LEU A 244 31.31 -16.97 -6.30
CA LEU A 244 31.78 -15.59 -6.40
C LEU A 244 31.35 -14.89 -5.12
N ALA A 245 32.26 -14.93 -4.15
CA ALA A 245 32.17 -14.18 -2.91
C ALA A 245 32.21 -12.69 -3.24
N LEU A 246 31.05 -12.05 -3.29
CA LEU A 246 30.95 -10.62 -3.12
C LEU A 246 31.08 -10.33 -1.62
N ALA A 247 32.12 -9.55 -1.33
CA ALA A 247 32.63 -9.04 -0.07
C ALA A 247 31.79 -9.32 1.21
N PRO A 248 32.41 -9.90 2.26
CA PRO A 248 31.77 -10.03 3.55
C PRO A 248 31.49 -8.66 4.17
N ASP A 249 30.35 -8.57 4.82
CA ASP A 249 29.92 -7.49 5.71
C ASP A 249 31.10 -6.83 6.44
N SER A 250 31.25 -5.53 6.24
CA SER A 250 32.12 -4.70 7.06
C SER A 250 31.53 -4.66 8.47
N LYS A 251 32.02 -5.56 9.35
CA LYS A 251 31.73 -5.56 10.78
C LYS A 251 32.31 -4.32 11.45
N ASP A 252 31.63 -3.20 11.30
CA ASP A 252 31.78 -2.06 12.21
C ASP A 252 30.46 -1.96 12.99
N GLY A 253 30.44 -2.47 14.23
CA GLY A 253 29.18 -2.67 14.99
C GLY A 253 28.37 -1.39 15.22
N SER A 254 28.96 -0.21 14.95
CA SER A 254 28.26 1.08 14.94
C SER A 254 27.37 1.26 13.70
N SER A 255 27.85 0.92 12.49
CA SER A 255 27.09 1.13 11.24
C SER A 255 25.87 0.23 11.15
N ASP A 256 25.99 -1.01 11.61
CA ASP A 256 24.86 -1.97 11.64
C ASP A 256 23.76 -1.50 12.60
N SER A 257 24.16 -0.98 13.76
CA SER A 257 23.21 -0.46 14.75
C SER A 257 22.42 0.75 14.21
N VAL A 258 23.08 1.61 13.45
CA VAL A 258 22.49 2.80 12.85
C VAL A 258 21.53 2.42 11.73
N ARG A 259 21.93 1.46 10.88
CA ARG A 259 21.09 0.93 9.80
C ARG A 259 19.81 0.31 10.35
N ASP A 260 19.89 -0.47 11.41
CA ASP A 260 18.71 -1.09 12.04
C ASP A 260 17.69 -0.05 12.52
N VAL A 261 18.17 1.04 13.14
CA VAL A 261 17.31 2.12 13.63
C VAL A 261 16.64 2.84 12.46
N ALA A 262 17.36 3.02 11.34
CA ALA A 262 16.80 3.60 10.12
C ALA A 262 15.74 2.69 9.49
N LEU A 263 15.97 1.38 9.46
CA LEU A 263 15.00 0.37 9.00
C LEU A 263 13.72 0.37 9.85
N LEU A 264 13.85 0.57 11.15
CA LEU A 264 12.71 0.66 12.07
C LEU A 264 11.91 1.96 11.85
N GLY A 265 12.60 3.08 11.63
CA GLY A 265 11.97 4.35 11.24
C GLY A 265 11.23 4.25 9.91
N ALA A 266 11.85 3.62 8.90
CA ALA A 266 11.22 3.34 7.61
C ALA A 266 9.97 2.46 7.77
N ALA A 267 10.03 1.42 8.62
CA ALA A 267 8.88 0.58 8.93
C ALA A 267 7.74 1.39 9.58
N ALA A 268 8.06 2.27 10.53
CA ALA A 268 7.06 3.10 11.20
C ALA A 268 6.35 4.06 10.24
N VAL A 269 7.09 4.64 9.27
CA VAL A 269 6.49 5.46 8.21
C VAL A 269 5.66 4.60 7.26
N ALA A 270 6.16 3.43 6.86
CA ALA A 270 5.43 2.50 5.99
C ALA A 270 4.08 2.09 6.60
N VAL A 271 4.04 1.72 7.90
CA VAL A 271 2.79 1.40 8.60
C VAL A 271 1.83 2.59 8.57
N ALA A 272 2.31 3.79 8.86
CA ALA A 272 1.47 4.97 8.81
C ALA A 272 0.91 5.25 7.39
N LEU A 273 1.71 5.09 6.33
CA LEU A 273 1.21 5.24 4.97
C LEU A 273 0.15 4.19 4.60
N ILE A 274 0.37 2.94 5.01
CA ILE A 274 -0.52 1.81 4.70
C ILE A 274 -1.82 1.89 5.53
N ALA A 275 -1.74 2.17 6.83
CA ALA A 275 -2.84 1.91 7.75
C ALA A 275 -3.53 3.16 8.32
N SER A 276 -2.90 4.34 8.25
CA SER A 276 -3.41 5.55 8.93
C SER A 276 -3.95 6.63 7.99
N SER A 277 -4.47 6.25 6.83
CA SER A 277 -4.86 7.17 5.76
C SER A 277 -6.36 7.49 5.69
N GLY A 278 -7.17 6.89 6.56
CA GLY A 278 -8.58 7.22 6.78
C GLY A 278 -9.11 6.59 8.06
N ASP A 279 -10.31 6.99 8.50
CA ASP A 279 -11.05 6.26 9.52
C ASP A 279 -12.06 5.33 8.80
N ALA A 280 -11.80 4.02 8.87
CA ALA A 280 -12.64 3.01 8.22
C ALA A 280 -14.08 2.98 8.75
N ASP A 281 -14.30 3.53 9.94
CA ASP A 281 -15.61 3.56 10.58
C ASP A 281 -16.44 4.79 10.15
N THR A 282 -15.83 5.74 9.42
CA THR A 282 -16.51 6.96 8.92
C THR A 282 -16.57 7.06 7.39
N ASP A 283 -15.90 6.16 6.65
CA ASP A 283 -15.97 6.12 5.18
C ASP A 283 -17.24 5.40 4.70
N THR A 284 -18.27 6.19 4.38
CA THR A 284 -19.57 5.68 3.91
C THR A 284 -19.63 5.39 2.41
N ALA A 285 -18.54 5.57 1.66
CA ALA A 285 -18.56 5.37 0.21
C ALA A 285 -18.45 3.87 -0.13
N SER A 286 -19.52 3.34 -0.74
CA SER A 286 -19.58 1.96 -1.21
C SER A 286 -18.46 1.65 -2.21
N ARG A 287 -17.68 0.60 -1.90
CA ARG A 287 -16.54 0.14 -2.69
C ARG A 287 -16.54 -1.36 -2.86
N TRP A 288 -16.10 -1.80 -4.03
CA TRP A 288 -16.05 -3.21 -4.41
C TRP A 288 -14.69 -3.59 -4.95
N SER A 289 -14.33 -4.86 -4.82
CA SER A 289 -13.07 -5.40 -5.35
C SER A 289 -13.06 -5.53 -6.87
N GLY A 290 -14.23 -5.66 -7.50
CA GLY A 290 -14.38 -5.84 -8.94
C GLY A 290 -15.35 -4.84 -9.55
N GLN A 291 -15.11 -4.49 -10.82
CA GLN A 291 -15.99 -3.61 -11.61
C GLN A 291 -17.40 -4.18 -11.76
N HIS A 292 -17.51 -5.49 -12.00
CA HIS A 292 -18.80 -6.17 -12.14
C HIS A 292 -19.64 -6.07 -10.86
N ASP A 293 -19.01 -6.21 -9.69
CA ASP A 293 -19.70 -6.14 -8.40
C ASP A 293 -20.26 -4.73 -8.14
N ALA A 294 -19.49 -3.69 -8.50
CA ALA A 294 -19.92 -2.31 -8.40
C ALA A 294 -21.11 -2.00 -9.32
N ALA A 295 -21.02 -2.43 -10.58
CA ALA A 295 -22.11 -2.27 -11.55
C ALA A 295 -23.36 -3.05 -11.14
N TRP A 296 -23.19 -4.30 -10.71
CA TRP A 296 -24.29 -5.15 -10.27
C TRP A 296 -25.02 -4.55 -9.08
N ASN A 297 -24.30 -4.05 -8.07
CA ASN A 297 -24.96 -3.43 -6.92
C ASN A 297 -25.74 -2.17 -7.30
N ALA A 298 -25.16 -1.30 -8.13
CA ALA A 298 -25.84 -0.09 -8.58
C ALA A 298 -27.10 -0.41 -9.40
N LEU A 299 -27.00 -1.37 -10.33
CA LEU A 299 -28.11 -1.78 -11.17
C LEU A 299 -29.18 -2.56 -10.40
N ASN A 300 -28.79 -3.44 -9.48
CA ASN A 300 -29.72 -4.19 -8.65
C ASN A 300 -30.56 -3.29 -7.72
N ASP A 301 -30.02 -2.15 -7.31
CA ASP A 301 -30.73 -1.16 -6.51
C ASP A 301 -31.75 -0.36 -7.34
N ILE A 302 -31.35 0.12 -8.52
CA ILE A 302 -32.18 1.06 -9.31
C ILE A 302 -33.13 0.40 -10.31
N ASN A 303 -32.85 -0.83 -10.76
CA ASN A 303 -33.64 -1.48 -11.81
C ASN A 303 -35.13 -1.68 -11.46
N PRO A 304 -35.53 -2.07 -10.24
CA PRO A 304 -36.96 -2.13 -9.89
C PRO A 304 -37.68 -0.79 -10.05
N THR A 305 -37.01 0.32 -9.69
CA THR A 305 -37.55 1.68 -9.88
C THR A 305 -37.68 2.00 -11.37
N SER A 306 -36.63 1.74 -12.14
CA SER A 306 -36.58 1.93 -13.60
C SER A 306 -37.72 1.22 -14.32
N VAL A 307 -37.96 -0.07 -13.99
CA VAL A 307 -39.05 -0.87 -14.55
C VAL A 307 -40.41 -0.30 -14.17
N SER A 308 -40.59 0.07 -12.90
CA SER A 308 -41.87 0.60 -12.39
C SER A 308 -42.24 1.96 -12.98
N GLU A 309 -41.25 2.83 -13.21
CA GLU A 309 -41.46 4.17 -13.78
C GLU A 309 -41.45 4.15 -15.32
N ASN A 310 -41.02 3.05 -15.93
CA ASN A 310 -40.73 2.94 -17.35
C ASN A 310 -39.74 4.01 -17.85
N ILE A 311 -38.63 4.17 -17.13
CA ILE A 311 -37.63 5.22 -17.37
C ILE A 311 -36.23 4.68 -17.18
N GLU A 312 -35.32 5.01 -18.09
CA GLU A 312 -33.91 4.67 -17.97
C GLU A 312 -33.21 5.49 -16.88
N TYR A 313 -32.39 4.80 -16.10
CA TYR A 313 -31.46 5.37 -15.14
C TYR A 313 -30.05 4.89 -15.44
N GLY A 314 -29.05 5.73 -15.25
CA GLY A 314 -27.66 5.34 -15.47
C GLY A 314 -26.65 6.26 -14.83
N SER A 315 -25.39 5.82 -14.77
CA SER A 315 -24.26 6.62 -14.30
C SER A 315 -22.92 5.95 -14.65
N TRP A 316 -21.86 6.38 -13.97
CA TRP A 316 -20.50 5.84 -14.14
C TRP A 316 -20.11 4.85 -13.05
N VAL A 317 -19.37 3.81 -13.45
CA VAL A 317 -18.50 3.01 -12.58
C VAL A 317 -17.07 3.53 -12.74
N TYR A 318 -16.37 3.68 -11.62
CA TYR A 318 -15.02 4.22 -11.60
C TYR A 318 -14.11 3.45 -10.65
N ARG A 319 -12.82 3.45 -10.99
CA ARG A 319 -11.75 2.89 -10.20
C ARG A 319 -11.10 3.98 -9.35
N ASN A 320 -11.13 3.78 -8.04
CA ASN A 320 -10.48 4.60 -7.04
C ASN A 320 -8.94 4.47 -7.11
N THR A 321 -8.23 5.40 -6.48
CA THR A 321 -6.76 5.39 -6.37
C THR A 321 -6.20 4.17 -5.66
N ASP A 322 -6.98 3.55 -4.78
CA ASP A 322 -6.65 2.32 -4.06
C ASP A 322 -7.01 1.04 -4.83
N ALA A 323 -7.25 1.17 -6.14
CA ALA A 323 -7.61 0.09 -7.07
C ALA A 323 -8.99 -0.55 -6.89
N THR A 324 -9.81 -0.02 -5.98
CA THR A 324 -11.19 -0.49 -5.75
C THR A 324 -12.15 0.18 -6.73
N PHE A 325 -13.36 -0.35 -6.86
CA PHE A 325 -14.40 0.19 -7.75
C PHE A 325 -15.54 0.81 -6.95
N SER A 326 -16.12 1.88 -7.47
CA SER A 326 -17.32 2.54 -6.95
C SER A 326 -18.24 2.90 -8.11
N ALA A 327 -19.51 3.19 -7.80
CA ALA A 327 -20.48 3.68 -8.77
C ALA A 327 -21.01 5.04 -8.30
N LEU A 328 -21.21 5.97 -9.23
CA LEU A 328 -21.94 7.20 -8.96
C LEU A 328 -23.44 6.89 -8.83
N SER A 329 -24.17 7.74 -8.11
CA SER A 329 -25.64 7.64 -8.05
C SER A 329 -26.25 7.76 -9.45
N PRO A 330 -27.33 7.00 -9.73
CA PRO A 330 -27.99 7.04 -11.03
C PRO A 330 -28.65 8.38 -11.27
N VAL A 331 -28.49 8.90 -12.49
CA VAL A 331 -29.28 10.04 -12.97
C VAL A 331 -30.49 9.52 -13.74
N ARG A 332 -31.60 10.24 -13.65
CA ARG A 332 -32.86 9.90 -14.31
C ARG A 332 -32.83 10.35 -15.77
N GLY A 333 -33.20 9.46 -16.68
CA GLY A 333 -33.32 9.70 -18.10
C GLY A 333 -34.78 9.86 -18.57
N THR A 334 -35.03 9.38 -19.78
CA THR A 334 -36.32 9.25 -20.44
C THR A 334 -36.67 7.77 -20.61
N VAL A 335 -37.78 7.47 -21.29
CA VAL A 335 -38.21 6.10 -21.58
C VAL A 335 -37.19 5.29 -22.40
N ASN A 336 -36.28 5.96 -23.12
CA ASN A 336 -35.41 5.33 -24.13
C ASN A 336 -34.01 5.94 -24.22
N SER A 337 -33.62 6.75 -23.23
CA SER A 337 -32.27 7.31 -23.17
C SER A 337 -31.94 7.85 -21.79
N VAL A 338 -30.67 7.80 -21.41
CA VAL A 338 -30.14 8.52 -20.26
C VAL A 338 -28.86 9.26 -20.63
N ASN A 339 -28.76 10.53 -20.22
CA ASN A 339 -27.53 11.32 -20.39
C ASN A 339 -26.72 11.30 -19.09
N ILE A 340 -25.73 10.42 -19.05
CA ILE A 340 -24.83 10.26 -17.90
C ILE A 340 -23.63 11.21 -17.93
N GLY A 341 -23.59 12.16 -18.87
CA GLY A 341 -22.52 13.14 -19.00
C GLY A 341 -21.20 12.56 -19.54
N SER A 342 -20.08 13.00 -18.97
CA SER A 342 -18.72 12.66 -19.44
C SER A 342 -17.98 11.83 -18.40
N PRO A 343 -17.06 10.92 -18.81
CA PRO A 343 -16.19 10.17 -17.90
C PRO A 343 -15.46 11.02 -16.85
N ASN A 344 -15.25 12.31 -17.10
CA ASN A 344 -14.59 13.24 -16.17
C ASN A 344 -15.45 13.67 -14.97
N GLN A 345 -16.71 13.22 -14.88
CA GLN A 345 -17.59 13.52 -13.74
C GLN A 345 -17.31 12.67 -12.50
N VAL A 346 -16.45 11.65 -12.62
CA VAL A 346 -16.01 10.84 -11.50
C VAL A 346 -15.09 11.64 -10.57
N PRO A 347 -14.95 11.27 -9.28
CA PRO A 347 -14.12 12.02 -8.33
C PRO A 347 -12.68 12.23 -8.82
N SER A 348 -12.09 13.38 -8.48
CA SER A 348 -10.70 13.69 -8.86
C SER A 348 -9.73 12.62 -8.36
N GLY A 349 -8.81 12.19 -9.23
CA GLY A 349 -7.85 11.12 -8.95
C GLY A 349 -8.39 9.70 -9.19
N SER A 350 -9.68 9.54 -9.48
CA SER A 350 -10.25 8.28 -9.95
C SER A 350 -10.32 8.20 -11.47
N VAL A 351 -10.61 7.02 -12.01
CA VAL A 351 -10.71 6.77 -13.45
C VAL A 351 -12.06 6.11 -13.74
N ALA A 352 -12.88 6.69 -14.60
CA ALA A 352 -14.08 6.03 -15.10
C ALA A 352 -13.68 4.80 -15.92
N THR A 353 -14.26 3.64 -15.60
CA THR A 353 -13.91 2.38 -16.26
C THR A 353 -15.10 1.70 -16.94
N ALA A 354 -16.32 2.05 -16.52
CA ALA A 354 -17.53 1.61 -17.21
C ALA A 354 -18.67 2.63 -17.11
N SER A 355 -19.56 2.61 -18.09
CA SER A 355 -20.93 3.14 -17.98
C SER A 355 -21.83 2.06 -17.38
N TYR A 356 -22.92 2.46 -16.73
CA TYR A 356 -24.03 1.55 -16.45
C TYR A 356 -25.36 2.24 -16.71
N HIS A 357 -26.34 1.50 -17.20
CA HIS A 357 -27.72 1.96 -17.29
C HIS A 357 -28.73 0.82 -17.20
N THR A 358 -29.98 1.21 -16.97
CA THR A 358 -31.15 0.34 -16.99
C THR A 358 -31.97 0.66 -18.24
N HIS A 359 -32.66 -0.34 -18.77
CA HIS A 359 -33.82 -0.10 -19.63
C HIS A 359 -35.07 -0.05 -18.75
N GLY A 360 -35.94 0.92 -19.01
CA GLY A 360 -37.27 1.00 -18.39
C GLY A 360 -38.14 -0.21 -18.79
N GLY A 361 -39.33 -0.31 -18.20
CA GLY A 361 -40.28 -1.41 -18.43
C GLY A 361 -40.52 -1.83 -19.89
N ASP A 362 -41.16 -2.99 -20.06
CA ASP A 362 -41.40 -3.56 -21.40
C ASP A 362 -42.24 -2.61 -22.26
N ASP A 363 -41.64 -2.10 -23.33
CA ASP A 363 -42.27 -1.16 -24.28
C ASP A 363 -42.21 -1.77 -25.69
N PRO A 364 -43.36 -2.02 -26.35
CA PRO A 364 -43.40 -2.60 -27.68
C PRO A 364 -42.67 -1.81 -28.78
N LEU A 365 -42.33 -0.54 -28.52
CA LEU A 365 -41.61 0.32 -29.45
C LEU A 365 -40.09 0.13 -29.41
N TYR A 366 -39.55 -0.53 -28.39
CA TYR A 366 -38.11 -0.62 -28.13
C TYR A 366 -37.67 -2.06 -27.85
N ASP A 367 -36.41 -2.37 -28.17
CA ASP A 367 -35.77 -3.61 -27.68
C ASP A 367 -35.26 -3.37 -26.26
N SER A 368 -36.16 -3.46 -25.27
CA SER A 368 -35.82 -3.22 -23.87
C SER A 368 -34.87 -4.28 -23.28
N GLU A 369 -34.59 -5.36 -24.02
CA GLU A 369 -33.77 -6.46 -23.51
C GLU A 369 -32.33 -6.45 -24.03
N ASN A 370 -31.96 -5.65 -25.03
CA ASN A 370 -30.60 -5.62 -25.57
C ASN A 370 -30.06 -4.21 -25.69
N PHE A 371 -28.73 -4.06 -25.57
CA PHE A 371 -28.06 -2.78 -25.79
C PHE A 371 -28.48 -2.15 -27.12
N SER A 372 -28.77 -0.85 -27.07
CA SER A 372 -29.03 -0.07 -28.27
C SER A 372 -27.71 0.12 -29.05
N PRO A 373 -27.78 0.34 -30.38
CA PRO A 373 -26.59 0.73 -31.14
C PRO A 373 -25.91 1.99 -30.59
N THR A 374 -26.68 2.91 -30.01
CA THR A 374 -26.15 4.15 -29.40
C THR A 374 -25.35 3.85 -28.14
N ASP A 375 -25.76 2.85 -27.35
CA ASP A 375 -25.04 2.44 -26.14
C ASP A 375 -23.65 1.94 -26.53
N LEU A 376 -23.61 1.00 -27.47
CA LEU A 376 -22.37 0.39 -27.95
C LEU A 376 -21.42 1.43 -28.56
N ILE A 377 -21.94 2.38 -29.33
CA ILE A 377 -21.14 3.48 -29.89
C ILE A 377 -20.59 4.37 -28.76
N THR A 378 -21.39 4.68 -27.76
CA THR A 378 -21.00 5.55 -26.64
C THR A 378 -19.88 4.91 -25.82
N ASP A 379 -20.02 3.64 -25.45
CA ASP A 379 -19.00 2.89 -24.70
C ASP A 379 -17.66 2.84 -25.47
N ASN A 380 -17.73 2.56 -26.77
CA ASN A 380 -16.56 2.50 -27.64
C ASN A 380 -15.89 3.87 -27.82
N LEU A 381 -16.68 4.95 -27.93
CA LEU A 381 -16.18 6.31 -28.04
C LEU A 381 -15.40 6.73 -26.79
N TRP A 382 -15.93 6.40 -25.62
CA TRP A 382 -15.32 6.72 -24.33
C TRP A 382 -14.26 5.70 -23.89
N LYS A 383 -14.16 4.56 -24.58
CA LYS A 383 -13.25 3.45 -24.25
C LYS A 383 -13.47 2.90 -22.85
N VAL A 384 -14.73 2.66 -22.52
CA VAL A 384 -15.17 2.10 -21.24
C VAL A 384 -16.08 0.91 -21.50
N ASP A 385 -16.16 -0.04 -20.57
CA ASP A 385 -17.17 -1.10 -20.67
C ASP A 385 -18.58 -0.52 -20.45
N GLY A 386 -19.62 -1.23 -20.90
CA GLY A 386 -21.01 -0.87 -20.63
C GLY A 386 -21.72 -1.95 -19.85
N TYR A 387 -22.49 -1.59 -18.82
CA TYR A 387 -23.36 -2.51 -18.10
C TYR A 387 -24.83 -2.16 -18.29
N LEU A 388 -25.63 -3.19 -18.54
CA LEU A 388 -27.06 -3.06 -18.74
C LEU A 388 -27.85 -3.93 -17.78
N ALA A 389 -28.87 -3.36 -17.17
CA ALA A 389 -29.97 -4.09 -16.56
C ALA A 389 -31.25 -3.95 -17.38
N THR A 390 -31.95 -5.06 -17.57
CA THR A 390 -33.16 -5.11 -18.38
C THR A 390 -34.42 -5.34 -17.54
N PRO A 391 -35.63 -5.10 -18.09
CA PRO A 391 -36.90 -5.37 -17.41
C PRO A 391 -37.12 -6.81 -17.02
N SER A 392 -36.59 -7.77 -17.79
CA SER A 392 -36.61 -9.19 -17.41
C SER A 392 -35.63 -9.54 -16.29
N GLY A 393 -34.86 -8.56 -15.80
CA GLY A 393 -33.86 -8.72 -14.75
C GLY A 393 -32.54 -9.27 -15.26
N ALA A 394 -32.22 -9.16 -16.56
CA ALA A 394 -30.92 -9.60 -17.07
C ALA A 394 -29.83 -8.57 -16.74
N PHE A 395 -28.70 -9.05 -16.19
CA PHE A 395 -27.48 -8.25 -16.02
C PHE A 395 -26.48 -8.58 -17.13
N LYS A 396 -26.16 -7.60 -17.96
CA LYS A 396 -25.33 -7.76 -19.16
C LYS A 396 -24.13 -6.81 -19.14
N ILE A 397 -23.10 -7.19 -19.89
CA ILE A 397 -21.91 -6.38 -20.14
C ILE A 397 -21.66 -6.28 -21.65
N HIS A 398 -21.24 -5.10 -22.08
CA HIS A 398 -20.56 -4.85 -23.34
C HIS A 398 -19.08 -4.56 -23.03
N ASN A 399 -18.18 -5.38 -23.56
CA ASN A 399 -16.74 -5.16 -23.42
C ASN A 399 -16.24 -4.33 -24.61
N TYR A 400 -15.76 -3.11 -24.38
CA TYR A 400 -15.39 -2.20 -25.48
C TYR A 400 -14.12 -2.64 -26.24
N VAL A 401 -13.28 -3.46 -25.61
CA VAL A 401 -12.04 -3.96 -26.24
C VAL A 401 -12.36 -5.07 -27.24
N THR A 402 -13.24 -5.99 -26.87
CA THR A 402 -13.62 -7.12 -27.73
C THR A 402 -14.85 -6.83 -28.59
N GLY A 403 -15.66 -5.84 -28.21
CA GLY A 403 -16.98 -5.55 -28.80
C GLY A 403 -18.05 -6.59 -28.42
N GLU A 404 -17.75 -7.52 -27.52
CA GLU A 404 -18.66 -8.60 -27.17
C GLU A 404 -19.71 -8.16 -26.14
N VAL A 405 -20.95 -8.59 -26.35
CA VAL A 405 -22.04 -8.47 -25.38
C VAL A 405 -22.29 -9.85 -24.75
N SER A 406 -22.29 -9.92 -23.43
CA SER A 406 -22.56 -11.15 -22.68
C SER A 406 -23.45 -10.92 -21.47
N ARG A 407 -24.15 -11.96 -21.04
CA ARG A 407 -24.94 -11.94 -19.80
C ARG A 407 -24.08 -12.42 -18.64
N LEU A 408 -23.95 -11.58 -17.62
CA LEU A 408 -23.20 -11.88 -16.40
C LEU A 408 -24.07 -12.50 -15.31
N GLY A 409 -25.37 -12.20 -15.30
CA GLY A 409 -26.28 -12.75 -14.29
C GLY A 409 -27.68 -12.16 -14.32
N THR A 410 -28.23 -11.94 -13.13
CA THR A 410 -29.55 -11.35 -12.89
C THR A 410 -29.49 -10.21 -11.88
N VAL A 411 -30.38 -9.24 -12.01
CA VAL A 411 -30.64 -8.15 -11.03
C VAL A 411 -32.11 -8.18 -10.62
N ALA A 412 -32.44 -7.52 -9.51
CA ALA A 412 -33.82 -7.28 -9.13
C ALA A 412 -34.56 -6.46 -10.21
N ASN A 413 -35.85 -6.75 -10.41
CA ASN A 413 -36.68 -6.13 -11.44
C ASN A 413 -38.14 -6.00 -10.97
#